data_AF-A0A351H9F1-F1
#
_entry.id   AF-A0A351H9F1-F1
#
_cell.length_a   1.000
_cell.length_b   1.000
_cell.length_c   1.000
_cell.angle_alpha   90.00
_cell.angle_beta   90.00
_cell.angle_gamma   90.00
#
_symmetry.space_group_name_H-M   'P 1'
#
loop_
_entity.id
_entity.type
_entity.pdbx_description
1 polymer ?
#
loop_
_entity_poly.entity_id
_entity_poly.type
_entity_poly.pdbx_seq_one_letter_code
_entity_poly.pdbx_strand_id
1 'polypeptide(L)'
;MLFFVLFFSIVGLAVTGYDKFLHYSVSYTAFGLSSYLLGDTGGFAFTALLGVGKEVWDLISGRGSAEVGDLIADFAGIASAYSFVHSLPFRPIIIFRWVF
;
A
#
# COMPACT_ATOMS: atom_id res chain seq x y z
N MET A 1 -4.85 -14.47 3.97
CA MET A 1 -4.40 -13.15 4.50
C MET A 1 -2.93 -13.18 4.87
N LEU A 2 -2.51 -13.90 5.93
CA LEU A 2 -1.09 -14.03 6.29
C LEU A 2 -0.22 -14.50 5.12
N PHE A 3 -0.68 -15.55 4.41
CA PHE A 3 -0.02 -16.04 3.21
C PHE A 3 0.08 -15.01 2.08
N PHE A 4 -0.93 -14.14 1.92
CA PHE A 4 -0.93 -13.15 0.85
C PHE A 4 0.02 -11.99 1.17
N VAL A 5 0.02 -11.52 2.42
CA VAL A 5 0.97 -10.51 2.92
C VAL A 5 2.40 -11.04 2.83
N LEU A 6 2.66 -12.25 3.33
CA LEU A 6 4.00 -12.85 3.25
C LEU A 6 4.44 -13.09 1.80
N PHE A 7 3.55 -13.57 0.94
CA PHE A 7 3.86 -13.78 -0.48
C PHE A 7 4.20 -12.46 -1.18
N PHE A 8 3.37 -11.42 -1.03
CA PHE A 8 3.64 -10.12 -1.66
C PHE A 8 4.87 -9.43 -1.07
N SER A 9 5.12 -9.56 0.23
CA SER A 9 6.35 -9.04 0.85
C SER A 9 7.59 -9.77 0.34
N ILE A 10 7.56 -11.11 0.23
CA ILE A 10 8.69 -11.91 -0.27
C ILE A 10 8.92 -11.67 -1.76
N VAL A 11 7.87 -11.69 -2.58
CA VAL A 11 7.97 -11.44 -4.03
C VAL A 11 8.38 -9.99 -4.30
N GLY A 12 7.77 -9.04 -3.58
CA GLY A 12 8.11 -7.62 -3.62
C GLY A 12 9.60 -7.40 -3.36
N LEU A 13 10.11 -7.95 -2.27
CA LEU A 13 11.49 -7.77 -1.83
C LEU A 13 12.50 -8.56 -2.69
N ALA A 14 12.19 -9.81 -3.04
CA ALA A 14 13.15 -10.72 -3.67
C ALA A 14 13.13 -10.72 -5.20
N VAL A 15 12.01 -10.36 -5.84
CA VAL A 15 11.81 -10.52 -7.29
C VAL A 15 11.72 -9.17 -8.00
N THR A 16 10.96 -8.22 -7.45
CA THR A 16 10.72 -6.91 -8.08
C THR A 16 11.61 -5.79 -7.54
N GLY A 17 12.35 -6.07 -6.46
CA GLY A 17 13.26 -5.13 -5.81
C GLY A 17 12.61 -4.32 -4.67
N TYR A 18 13.48 -3.75 -3.83
CA TYR A 18 13.12 -3.01 -2.61
C TYR A 18 12.08 -1.90 -2.84
N ASP A 19 12.11 -1.27 -4.00
CA ASP A 19 11.22 -0.21 -4.40
C ASP A 19 9.73 -0.63 -4.40
N LYS A 20 9.41 -1.77 -5.01
CA LYS A 20 8.02 -2.28 -5.11
C LYS A 20 7.52 -2.77 -3.75
N PHE A 21 8.42 -3.33 -2.96
CA PHE A 21 8.13 -3.65 -1.56
C PHE A 21 7.81 -2.38 -0.74
N LEU A 22 8.53 -1.28 -0.98
CA LEU A 22 8.28 -0.02 -0.29
C LEU A 22 6.91 0.56 -0.67
N HIS A 23 6.56 0.58 -1.96
CA HIS A 23 5.23 0.98 -2.44
C HIS A 23 4.11 0.19 -1.76
N TYR A 24 4.21 -1.14 -1.77
CA TYR A 24 3.28 -2.02 -1.06
C TYR A 24 3.17 -1.67 0.44
N SER A 25 4.31 -1.51 1.10
CA SER A 25 4.38 -1.33 2.55
C SER A 25 3.83 0.02 3.01
N VAL A 26 4.19 1.08 2.28
CA VAL A 26 3.71 2.44 2.52
C VAL A 26 2.20 2.49 2.27
N SER A 27 1.72 1.93 1.15
CA SER A 27 0.30 1.94 0.82
C SER A 27 -0.55 1.10 1.78
N TYR A 28 -0.04 -0.07 2.21
CA TYR A 28 -0.67 -0.87 3.25
C TYR A 28 -0.84 -0.09 4.56
N THR A 29 0.22 0.59 4.99
CA THR A 29 0.23 1.38 6.23
C THR A 29 -0.66 2.62 6.11
N ALA A 30 -0.54 3.35 5.00
CA ALA A 30 -1.29 4.56 4.73
C ALA A 30 -2.80 4.27 4.69
N PHE A 31 -3.23 3.20 4.01
CA PHE A 31 -4.63 2.80 4.00
C PHE A 31 -5.11 2.43 5.40
N GLY A 32 -4.31 1.65 6.12
CA GLY A 32 -4.63 1.25 7.48
C GLY A 32 -4.89 2.41 8.44
N LEU A 33 -3.99 3.39 8.43
CA LEU A 33 -4.12 4.57 9.28
C LEU A 33 -5.25 5.50 8.83
N SER A 34 -5.35 5.77 7.53
CA SER A 34 -6.33 6.71 6.99
C SER A 34 -7.76 6.14 7.04
N SER A 35 -7.94 4.83 6.85
CA SER A 35 -9.25 4.17 6.98
C SER A 35 -9.79 4.21 8.43
N TYR A 36 -8.90 4.21 9.42
CA TYR A 36 -9.28 4.41 10.82
C TYR A 36 -9.89 5.80 11.06
N LEU A 37 -9.33 6.84 10.44
CA LEU A 37 -9.75 8.23 10.62
C LEU A 37 -10.89 8.66 9.70
N LEU A 38 -10.88 8.21 8.45
CA LEU A 38 -11.72 8.71 7.36
C LEU A 38 -12.75 7.67 6.87
N GLY A 39 -12.75 6.46 7.44
CA GLY A 39 -13.50 5.33 6.92
C GLY A 39 -12.88 4.72 5.66
N ASP A 40 -13.41 3.60 5.18
CA ASP A 40 -12.76 2.79 4.13
C ASP A 40 -12.65 3.53 2.80
N THR A 41 -13.69 4.27 2.42
CA THR A 41 -13.69 5.11 1.21
C THR A 41 -12.68 6.25 1.33
N GLY A 42 -12.60 6.90 2.50
CA GLY A 42 -11.66 7.99 2.74
C GLY A 42 -10.22 7.49 2.77
N GLY A 43 -9.98 6.32 3.36
CA GLY A 43 -8.66 5.69 3.37
C GLY A 43 -8.22 5.24 1.98
N PHE A 44 -9.13 4.66 1.19
CA PHE A 44 -8.85 4.32 -0.21
C PHE A 44 -8.48 5.56 -1.02
N ALA A 45 -9.30 6.62 -0.94
CA ALA A 45 -9.06 7.85 -1.69
C ALA A 45 -7.74 8.50 -1.28
N PHE A 46 -7.45 8.59 0.01
CA PHE A 46 -6.20 9.13 0.52
C PHE A 46 -4.98 8.37 -0.01
N THR A 47 -4.96 7.05 0.13
CA THR A 47 -3.81 6.23 -0.28
C THR A 47 -3.67 6.15 -1.80
N ALA A 48 -4.77 6.02 -2.53
CA ALA A 48 -4.73 6.01 -4.00
C ALA A 48 -4.23 7.35 -4.56
N LEU A 49 -4.59 8.49 -3.94
CA LEU A 49 -4.07 9.80 -4.31
C LEU A 49 -2.56 9.93 -4.05
N LEU A 50 -2.02 9.28 -3.01
CA LEU A 50 -0.58 9.25 -2.77
C LEU A 50 0.16 8.45 -3.85
N GLY A 51 -0.28 7.23 -4.14
CA GLY A 51 0.34 6.37 -5.16
C GLY A 51 0.24 6.99 -6.55
N VAL A 52 -0.98 7.29 -7.01
CA VAL A 52 -1.20 7.92 -8.33
C VAL A 52 -0.55 9.30 -8.39
N GLY A 53 -0.60 10.07 -7.30
CA GLY A 53 0.01 11.40 -7.22
C GLY A 53 1.53 11.36 -7.38
N LYS A 54 2.22 10.38 -6.78
CA LYS A 54 3.66 10.16 -6.97
C LYS A 54 3.96 9.86 -8.44
N GLU A 55 3.23 8.94 -9.07
CA GLU A 55 3.46 8.57 -10.48
C GLU A 55 3.21 9.74 -11.45
N VAL A 56 2.14 10.51 -11.21
CA VAL A 56 1.85 11.72 -11.98
C VAL A 56 2.94 12.77 -11.77
N TRP A 57 3.44 12.93 -10.54
CA TRP A 57 4.54 13.83 -10.24
C TRP A 57 5.83 13.41 -10.94
N ASP A 58 6.15 12.12 -10.96
CA ASP A 58 7.33 11.60 -11.67
C ASP A 58 7.23 11.85 -13.17
N LEU A 59 6.05 11.61 -13.75
CA LEU A 59 5.76 11.88 -15.17
C LEU A 59 5.94 13.36 -15.54
N ILE A 60 5.47 14.28 -14.69
CA ILE A 60 5.49 15.73 -14.98
C ILE A 60 6.85 16.35 -14.65
N SER A 61 7.48 15.93 -13.55
CA SER A 61 8.72 16.55 -13.05
C SER A 61 9.98 16.01 -13.74
N GLY A 62 9.91 14.82 -14.34
CA GLY A 62 11.06 14.13 -14.94
C GLY A 62 12.14 13.72 -13.93
N ARG A 63 11.83 13.78 -12.62
CA ARG A 63 12.76 13.40 -11.53
C ARG A 63 12.72 11.90 -11.21
N GLY A 64 11.75 11.18 -11.76
CA GLY A 64 11.57 9.74 -11.64
C GLY A 64 11.02 9.15 -12.94
N SER A 65 10.78 7.85 -12.93
CA SER A 65 10.08 7.15 -14.03
C SER A 65 8.70 6.77 -13.52
N ALA A 66 7.66 7.14 -14.26
CA ALA A 66 6.32 6.66 -13.96
C ALA A 66 6.23 5.17 -14.30
N GLU A 67 5.93 4.33 -13.31
CA GLU A 67 5.95 2.89 -13.41
C GLU A 67 4.60 2.29 -13.02
N VAL A 68 3.99 1.55 -13.95
CA VAL A 68 2.74 0.82 -13.68
C VAL A 68 2.92 -0.22 -12.57
N GLY A 69 4.14 -0.77 -12.42
CA GLY A 69 4.47 -1.70 -11.35
C GLY A 69 4.31 -1.11 -9.95
N ASP A 70 4.59 0.19 -9.79
CA ASP A 70 4.47 0.90 -8.52
C ASP A 70 3.00 1.07 -8.14
N LEU A 71 2.14 1.41 -9.11
CA LEU A 71 0.68 1.44 -8.91
C LEU A 71 0.12 0.08 -8.50
N ILE A 72 0.58 -1.01 -9.14
CA ILE A 72 0.14 -2.36 -8.80
C ILE A 72 0.54 -2.68 -7.36
N ALA A 73 1.76 -2.34 -6.95
CA ALA A 73 2.23 -2.53 -5.59
C ALA A 73 1.42 -1.72 -4.58
N ASP A 74 1.07 -0.46 -4.91
CA ASP A 74 0.24 0.40 -4.08
C ASP A 74 -1.16 -0.18 -3.89
N PHE A 75 -1.83 -0.60 -4.97
CA PHE A 75 -3.15 -1.21 -4.89
C PHE A 75 -3.12 -2.56 -4.17
N ALA A 76 -2.06 -3.35 -4.33
CA ALA A 76 -1.87 -4.58 -3.57
C ALA A 76 -1.75 -4.28 -2.06
N GLY A 77 -1.01 -3.23 -1.68
CA GLY A 77 -0.89 -2.77 -0.30
C GLY A 77 -2.24 -2.38 0.29
N ILE A 78 -3.02 -1.56 -0.44
CA ILE A 78 -4.38 -1.16 -0.07
C ILE A 78 -5.28 -2.38 0.13
N ALA A 79 -5.33 -3.29 -0.84
CA ALA A 79 -6.20 -4.47 -0.79
C ALA A 79 -5.85 -5.41 0.38
N SER A 80 -4.55 -5.61 0.63
CA SER A 80 -4.06 -6.35 1.78
C SER A 80 -4.45 -5.70 3.10
N ALA A 81 -4.31 -4.38 3.23
CA ALA A 81 -4.66 -3.65 4.44
C ALA A 81 -6.17 -3.67 4.69
N TYR A 82 -6.98 -3.45 3.66
CA TYR A 82 -8.43 -3.58 3.72
C TYR A 82 -8.86 -4.95 4.23
N SER A 83 -8.30 -6.02 3.65
CA SER A 83 -8.57 -7.39 4.07
C SER A 83 -8.18 -7.63 5.53
N PHE A 84 -7.05 -7.08 5.97
CA PHE A 84 -6.58 -7.19 7.35
C PHE A 84 -7.49 -6.46 8.35
N VAL A 85 -7.80 -5.19 8.10
CA VAL A 85 -8.68 -4.39 8.95
C VAL A 85 -10.05 -5.06 9.14
N HIS A 86 -10.61 -5.64 8.07
CA HIS A 86 -11.92 -6.29 8.12
C HIS A 86 -11.90 -7.73 8.65
N SER A 87 -10.71 -8.33 8.82
CA SER A 87 -10.58 -9.64 9.47
C SER A 87 -10.62 -9.54 11.00
N LEU A 88 -10.42 -8.34 11.54
CA LEU A 88 -10.37 -8.09 12.98
C LEU A 88 -11.75 -7.63 13.49
N PRO A 89 -12.12 -7.99 14.73
CA PRO A 89 -13.37 -7.53 15.34
C PRO A 89 -13.33 -6.04 15.75
N PHE A 90 -12.18 -5.38 15.57
CA PHE A 90 -11.96 -3.97 15.86
C PHE A 90 -11.14 -3.34 14.72
N ARG A 91 -11.22 -2.02 14.53
CA ARG A 91 -10.41 -1.29 13.54
C ARG A 91 -9.04 -0.96 14.14
N PRO A 92 -7.94 -1.59 13.68
CA PRO A 92 -6.61 -1.35 14.24
C PRO A 92 -6.06 0.02 13.81
N ILE A 93 -5.55 0.80 14.77
CA ILE A 93 -4.82 2.06 14.50
C ILE A 93 -3.41 1.77 13.96
N ILE A 94 -2.79 0.70 14.44
CA ILE A 94 -1.40 0.34 14.13
C ILE A 94 -1.44 -0.93 13.28
N ILE A 95 -1.13 -0.81 11.98
CA ILE A 95 -1.08 -1.97 11.06
C ILE A 95 0.39 -2.39 10.75
N PHE A 96 1.37 -1.72 11.35
CA PHE A 96 2.79 -1.86 11.06
C PHE A 96 3.40 -3.26 11.30
N ARG A 97 2.87 -4.06 12.22
CA ARG A 97 3.60 -5.22 12.77
C ARG A 97 3.85 -6.38 11.78
N TRP A 98 3.15 -6.42 10.66
CA TRP A 98 3.18 -7.58 9.74
C TRP A 98 3.88 -7.34 8.40
N VAL A 99 4.42 -6.14 8.20
CA VAL A 99 4.99 -5.73 6.91
C VAL A 99 6.52 -5.64 6.95
N PHE A 100 7.12 -5.39 8.13
CA PHE A 100 8.58 -5.35 8.36
C PHE A 100 9.08 -6.60 9.08
#